data_AF-A0A7X8Q2D8-F1
#
_entry.id   AF-A0A7X8Q2D8-F1
#
_cell.length_a   1.000
_cell.length_b   1.000
_cell.length_c   1.000
_cell.angle_alpha   90.00
_cell.angle_beta   90.00
_cell.angle_gamma   90.00
#
_symmetry.space_group_name_H-M   'P 1'
#
loop_
_entity.id
_entity.type
_entity.pdbx_description
1 polymer ?
#
loop_
_entity_poly.entity_id
_entity_poly.type
_entity_poly.pdbx_seq_one_letter_code
_entity_poly.pdbx_strand_id
1 'polypeptide(L)'
;MKGKDEIRDTVKSFCQGMMAQLAEEYGTDYEGLKAKWLEIHEIYLETVNSFLEQWAENQSAAGSREAEPQIISAQQAVLEITDRDTGIICRRILPLEYVETDNGIRLSGETIDGYPSHLAFLSDTGMNRMKDILGKGPDTHRCR
;
A
#
# COMPACT_ATOMS: atom_id res chain seq x y z
N MET A 1 17.21 -5.09 -13.56
CA MET A 1 16.06 -5.16 -12.63
C MET A 1 16.37 -6.30 -11.68
N LYS A 2 16.54 -6.02 -10.38
CA LYS A 2 16.80 -7.06 -9.38
C LYS A 2 15.69 -8.12 -9.44
N GLY A 3 16.03 -9.39 -9.29
CA GLY A 3 15.04 -10.47 -9.32
C GLY A 3 14.03 -10.32 -8.18
N LYS A 4 12.80 -10.84 -8.36
CA LYS A 4 11.75 -10.83 -7.31
C LYS A 4 12.28 -11.37 -5.97
N ASP A 5 13.13 -12.38 -6.03
CA ASP A 5 13.73 -13.00 -4.84
C ASP A 5 14.79 -12.09 -4.20
N GLU A 6 15.57 -11.36 -4.98
CA GLU A 6 16.59 -10.42 -4.47
C GLU A 6 15.95 -9.21 -3.77
N ILE A 7 14.81 -8.73 -4.28
CA ILE A 7 14.02 -7.67 -3.62
C ILE A 7 13.42 -8.21 -2.32
N ARG A 8 12.88 -9.43 -2.32
CA ARG A 8 12.36 -10.09 -1.12
C ARG A 8 13.44 -10.20 -0.05
N ASP A 9 14.64 -10.63 -0.42
CA ASP A 9 15.76 -10.79 0.51
C ASP A 9 16.22 -9.44 1.08
N THR A 10 16.20 -8.39 0.25
CA THR A 10 16.51 -7.02 0.70
C THR A 10 15.53 -6.55 1.77
N VAL A 11 14.23 -6.68 1.51
CA VAL A 11 13.17 -6.28 2.47
C VAL A 11 13.24 -7.13 3.74
N LYS A 12 13.47 -8.43 3.60
CA LYS A 12 13.59 -9.35 4.73
C LYS A 12 14.77 -8.97 5.63
N SER A 13 15.93 -8.69 5.05
CA SER A 13 17.13 -8.27 5.79
C SER A 13 16.90 -6.96 6.54
N PHE A 14 16.24 -5.98 5.88
CA PHE A 14 15.86 -4.73 6.51
C PHE A 14 14.95 -4.93 7.74
N CYS A 15 13.87 -5.70 7.60
CA CYS A 15 12.96 -5.98 8.72
C CYS A 15 13.65 -6.76 9.85
N GLN A 16 14.51 -7.73 9.51
CA GLN A 16 15.26 -8.51 10.50
C GLN A 16 16.22 -7.64 11.32
N GLY A 17 16.96 -6.73 10.66
CA GLY A 17 17.86 -5.80 11.35
C GLY A 17 17.12 -4.89 12.31
N MET A 18 15.98 -4.35 11.88
CA MET A 18 15.16 -3.48 12.71
C MET A 18 14.57 -4.21 13.93
N MET A 19 14.03 -5.42 13.72
CA MET A 19 13.51 -6.25 14.82
C MET A 19 14.60 -6.66 15.81
N ALA A 20 15.83 -6.92 15.35
CA ALA A 20 16.93 -7.24 16.24
C ALA A 20 17.29 -6.05 17.15
N GLN A 21 17.32 -4.83 16.61
CA GLN A 21 17.56 -3.62 17.40
C GLN A 21 16.47 -3.39 18.45
N LEU A 22 15.20 -3.53 18.07
CA LEU A 22 14.07 -3.37 19.00
C LEU A 22 14.06 -4.48 20.06
N ALA A 23 14.36 -5.73 19.69
CA ALA A 23 14.41 -6.82 20.64
C ALA A 23 15.54 -6.62 21.69
N GLU A 24 16.66 -6.01 21.29
CA GLU A 24 17.75 -5.64 22.20
C GLU A 24 17.34 -4.51 23.15
N GLU A 25 16.64 -3.49 22.65
CA GLU A 25 16.18 -2.32 23.43
C GLU A 25 15.10 -2.69 24.46
N TYR A 26 14.12 -3.50 24.07
CA TYR A 26 12.96 -3.83 24.91
C TYR A 26 13.13 -5.12 25.72
N GLY A 27 14.09 -5.99 25.37
CA GLY A 27 14.43 -7.20 26.14
C GLY A 27 13.24 -8.14 26.35
N THR A 28 12.65 -8.12 27.55
CA THR A 28 11.47 -8.94 27.91
C THR A 28 10.14 -8.17 27.92
N ASP A 29 10.17 -6.85 27.67
CA ASP A 29 8.98 -6.01 27.57
C ASP A 29 8.28 -6.20 26.22
N TYR A 30 7.42 -7.22 26.19
CA TYR A 30 6.67 -7.59 24.99
C TYR A 30 5.65 -6.54 24.56
N GLU A 31 4.98 -5.88 25.53
CA GLU A 31 3.96 -4.87 25.20
C GLU A 31 4.60 -3.59 24.67
N GLY A 32 5.73 -3.16 25.24
CA GLY A 32 6.52 -2.05 24.71
C GLY A 32 7.07 -2.32 23.30
N LEU A 33 7.61 -3.53 23.08
CA LEU A 33 8.08 -3.96 21.76
C LEU A 33 6.95 -3.94 20.72
N LYS A 34 5.77 -4.47 21.08
CA LYS A 34 4.59 -4.51 20.20
C LYS A 34 4.10 -3.11 19.87
N ALA A 35 4.00 -2.21 20.86
CA ALA A 35 3.61 -0.83 20.63
C ALA A 35 4.60 -0.13 19.68
N LYS A 36 5.90 -0.33 19.89
CA LYS A 36 6.92 0.29 19.03
C LYS A 36 6.91 -0.26 17.61
N TRP A 37 6.65 -1.56 17.46
CA TRP A 37 6.49 -2.18 16.14
C TRP A 37 5.30 -1.62 15.37
N LEU A 38 4.18 -1.34 16.05
CA LEU A 38 3.02 -0.71 15.43
C LEU A 38 3.34 0.71 14.93
N GLU A 39 4.04 1.52 15.73
CA GLU A 39 4.49 2.86 15.33
C GLU A 39 5.41 2.82 14.09
N ILE A 40 6.32 1.85 14.03
CA ILE A 40 7.19 1.64 12.87
C ILE A 40 6.40 1.23 11.62
N HIS A 41 5.38 0.38 11.80
CA HIS A 41 4.52 -0.03 10.70
C HIS A 41 3.75 1.16 10.14
N GLU A 42 3.24 2.03 11.01
CA GLU A 42 2.60 3.29 10.63
C GLU A 42 3.55 4.19 9.84
N ILE A 43 4.75 4.45 10.35
CA ILE A 43 5.79 5.25 9.66
C ILE A 43 6.14 4.65 8.29
N TYR A 44 6.25 3.33 8.18
CA TYR A 44 6.51 2.65 6.91
C TYR A 44 5.39 2.91 5.91
N LEU A 45 4.13 2.74 6.34
CA LEU A 45 2.96 2.98 5.49
C LEU A 45 2.89 4.44 5.05
N GLU A 46 3.09 5.40 5.96
CA GLU A 46 3.13 6.83 5.66
C GLU A 46 4.24 7.18 4.66
N THR A 47 5.43 6.60 4.84
CA THR A 47 6.57 6.83 3.94
C THR A 47 6.29 6.28 2.54
N VAL A 48 5.73 5.07 2.45
CA VAL A 48 5.34 4.47 1.16
C VAL A 48 4.25 5.29 0.49
N ASN A 49 3.24 5.75 1.24
CA ASN A 49 2.17 6.62 0.74
C ASN A 49 2.74 7.92 0.17
N SER A 50 3.59 8.61 0.94
CA SER A 50 4.21 9.86 0.53
C SER A 50 5.04 9.69 -0.74
N PHE A 51 5.76 8.57 -0.87
CA PHE A 51 6.53 8.25 -2.06
C PHE A 51 5.64 8.05 -3.30
N LEU A 52 4.51 7.33 -3.15
CA LEU A 52 3.57 7.10 -4.25
C LEU A 52 2.90 8.41 -4.70
N GLU A 53 2.52 9.28 -3.77
CA GLU A 53 1.97 10.61 -4.05
C GLU A 53 2.97 11.49 -4.80
N GLN A 54 4.20 11.59 -4.29
CA GLN A 54 5.27 12.35 -4.96
C GLN A 54 5.58 11.81 -6.35
N TRP A 55 5.56 10.49 -6.53
CA TRP A 55 5.77 9.86 -7.83
C TRP A 55 4.66 10.21 -8.82
N ALA A 56 3.40 10.21 -8.37
CA ALA A 56 2.25 10.64 -9.16
C ALA A 56 2.33 12.11 -9.59
N GLU A 57 2.69 13.01 -8.66
CA GLU A 57 2.81 14.45 -8.90
C GLU A 57 3.94 14.76 -9.89
N ASN A 58 5.10 14.13 -9.72
CA ASN A 58 6.27 14.34 -10.57
C ASN A 58 6.04 13.92 -12.03
N GLN A 59 5.12 12.98 -12.28
CA GLN A 59 4.78 12.57 -13.64
C GLN A 59 3.74 13.46 -14.31
N SER A 60 2.79 13.97 -13.53
CA SER A 60 1.81 14.97 -13.98
C SER A 60 2.51 16.23 -14.52
N ALA A 61 3.71 16.54 -13.99
CA ALA A 61 4.54 17.66 -14.43
C ALA A 61 5.42 17.37 -15.67
N ALA A 62 5.63 16.09 -16.05
CA ALA A 62 6.69 15.68 -16.98
C ALA A 62 6.25 15.41 -18.43
N GLY A 63 4.97 15.41 -18.80
CA GLY A 63 4.61 15.43 -20.22
C GLY A 63 3.20 15.00 -20.61
N SER A 64 2.61 15.83 -21.48
CA SER A 64 1.40 15.63 -22.30
C SER A 64 0.05 15.70 -21.58
N ARG A 65 -0.94 16.27 -22.29
CA ARG A 65 -2.35 16.41 -21.91
C ARG A 65 -2.93 15.03 -21.55
N GLU A 66 -2.85 14.65 -20.28
CA GLU A 66 -3.48 13.44 -19.78
C GLU A 66 -4.98 13.72 -19.55
N ALA A 67 -5.83 12.77 -19.94
CA ALA A 67 -7.22 12.74 -19.50
C ALA A 67 -7.25 12.83 -17.97
N GLU A 68 -8.24 13.51 -17.40
CA GLU A 68 -8.37 13.58 -15.94
C GLU A 68 -8.25 12.17 -15.35
N PRO A 69 -7.42 11.97 -14.32
CA PRO A 69 -7.20 10.66 -13.75
C PRO A 69 -8.55 10.07 -13.37
N GLN A 70 -8.80 8.82 -13.77
CA GLN A 70 -10.06 8.18 -13.45
C GLN A 70 -10.07 7.86 -11.95
N ILE A 71 -10.78 8.67 -11.18
CA ILE A 71 -10.88 8.50 -9.72
C ILE A 71 -12.10 7.65 -9.40
N ILE A 72 -11.89 6.58 -8.63
CA ILE A 72 -12.96 5.82 -7.99
C ILE A 72 -12.83 6.04 -6.49
N SER A 73 -13.87 6.56 -5.84
CA SER A 73 -13.88 6.77 -4.39
C SER A 73 -15.09 6.14 -3.73
N ALA A 74 -14.93 5.70 -2.48
CA ALA A 74 -16.00 5.14 -1.66
C ALA A 74 -15.74 5.40 -0.16
N GLN A 75 -16.80 5.40 0.64
CA GLN A 75 -16.74 5.59 2.11
C GLN A 75 -16.98 4.29 2.89
N GLN A 76 -17.10 3.17 2.17
CA GLN A 76 -17.28 1.85 2.76
C GLN A 76 -16.74 0.77 1.83
N ALA A 77 -16.27 -0.32 2.42
CA ALA A 77 -15.94 -1.56 1.72
C ALA A 77 -16.71 -2.74 2.33
N VAL A 78 -16.93 -3.80 1.54
CA VAL A 78 -17.46 -5.07 2.04
C VAL A 78 -16.29 -6.03 2.22
N LEU A 79 -16.01 -6.39 3.47
CA LEU A 79 -15.08 -7.47 3.79
C LEU A 79 -15.84 -8.79 3.80
N GLU A 80 -15.50 -9.67 2.86
CA GLU A 80 -15.95 -11.05 2.85
C GLU A 80 -14.84 -11.96 3.38
N ILE A 81 -15.15 -12.71 4.43
CA ILE A 81 -14.25 -13.68 5.05
C ILE A 81 -14.85 -15.05 4.82
N THR A 82 -14.10 -15.93 4.19
CA THR A 82 -14.42 -17.35 4.11
C THR A 82 -13.57 -18.09 5.13
N ASP A 83 -14.20 -18.67 6.14
CA ASP A 83 -13.52 -19.52 7.11
C ASP A 83 -12.97 -20.77 6.41
N ARG A 84 -11.70 -21.09 6.65
CA ARG A 84 -11.00 -22.15 5.92
C ARG A 84 -11.51 -23.54 6.28
N ASP A 85 -11.87 -23.77 7.54
CA ASP A 85 -12.15 -25.11 8.06
C ASP A 85 -13.64 -25.46 7.97
N THR A 86 -14.51 -24.47 8.16
CA THR A 86 -15.97 -24.63 8.13
C THR A 86 -16.60 -24.17 6.82
N GLY A 87 -15.90 -23.37 6.01
CA GLY A 87 -16.44 -22.79 4.78
C GLY A 87 -17.48 -21.69 4.99
N ILE A 88 -17.69 -21.26 6.24
CA ILE A 88 -18.66 -20.21 6.58
C ILE A 88 -18.21 -18.89 5.97
N ILE A 89 -19.13 -18.21 5.28
CA ILE A 89 -18.91 -16.89 4.71
C ILE A 89 -19.49 -15.82 5.64
N CYS A 90 -18.63 -14.96 6.15
CA CYS A 90 -18.97 -13.79 6.95
C CYS A 90 -18.76 -12.52 6.12
N ARG A 91 -19.79 -11.69 6.00
CA ARG A 91 -19.70 -10.37 5.37
C ARG A 91 -19.80 -9.25 6.41
N ARG A 92 -18.95 -8.24 6.31
CA ARG A 92 -18.99 -7.03 7.15
C ARG A 92 -18.84 -5.80 6.27
N ILE A 93 -19.62 -4.77 6.57
CA ILE A 93 -19.43 -3.44 5.97
C ILE A 93 -18.43 -2.72 6.86
N LEU A 94 -17.29 -2.34 6.30
CA LEU A 94 -16.26 -1.57 6.99
C LEU A 94 -16.37 -0.11 6.56
N PRO A 95 -16.62 0.82 7.50
CA PRO A 95 -16.47 2.24 7.22
C PRO A 95 -14.99 2.53 6.99
N LEU A 96 -14.65 2.93 5.77
CA LEU A 96 -13.29 3.28 5.36
C LEU A 96 -13.36 4.20 4.14
N GLU A 97 -12.41 5.10 4.01
CA GLU A 97 -12.25 5.91 2.80
C GLU A 97 -11.39 5.13 1.79
N TYR A 98 -11.97 4.77 0.66
CA TYR A 98 -11.28 4.17 -0.47
C TYR A 98 -11.09 5.22 -1.55
N VAL A 99 -9.88 5.30 -2.10
CA VAL A 99 -9.56 6.10 -3.28
C VAL A 99 -8.66 5.28 -4.19
N GLU A 100 -9.12 4.99 -5.40
CA GLU A 100 -8.31 4.44 -6.47
C GLU A 100 -8.06 5.48 -7.56
N THR A 101 -6.80 5.55 -7.97
CA THR A 101 -6.32 6.36 -9.09
C THR A 101 -5.45 5.50 -10.00
N ASP A 102 -5.00 6.09 -11.10
CA ASP A 102 -4.01 5.49 -11.99
C ASP A 102 -2.64 5.22 -11.32
N ASN A 103 -2.46 5.60 -10.05
CA ASN A 103 -1.22 5.39 -9.29
C ASN A 103 -1.38 4.31 -8.21
N GLY A 104 -2.59 3.80 -7.98
CA GLY A 104 -2.87 2.77 -7.00
C GLY A 104 -4.14 3.02 -6.17
N ILE A 105 -4.32 2.18 -5.17
CA ILE A 105 -5.44 2.20 -4.22
C ILE A 105 -4.93 2.71 -2.88
N ARG A 106 -5.69 3.61 -2.26
CA ARG A 106 -5.55 4.03 -0.87
C ARG A 106 -6.80 3.62 -0.10
N LEU A 107 -6.61 3.00 1.05
CA LEU A 107 -7.63 2.76 2.06
C LEU A 107 -7.26 3.58 3.29
N SER A 108 -8.19 4.36 3.82
CA SER A 108 -8.02 5.11 5.06
C SER A 108 -9.10 4.73 6.06
N GLY A 109 -8.74 4.60 7.32
CA GLY A 109 -9.66 4.37 8.42
C GLY A 109 -9.07 4.92 9.70
N GLU A 110 -9.66 4.53 10.84
CA GLU A 110 -9.16 4.89 12.16
C GLU A 110 -8.95 3.62 12.99
N THR A 111 -7.95 3.65 13.87
CA THR A 111 -7.76 2.62 14.89
C THR A 111 -8.84 2.71 15.97
N ILE A 112 -8.90 1.73 16.87
CA ILE A 112 -9.87 1.75 17.98
C ILE A 112 -9.69 2.97 18.90
N ASP A 113 -8.49 3.54 18.93
CA ASP A 113 -8.13 4.73 19.70
C ASP A 113 -8.37 6.04 18.90
N GLY A 114 -8.91 5.95 17.67
CA GLY A 114 -9.25 7.08 16.82
C GLY A 114 -8.09 7.67 16.02
N TYR A 115 -6.95 6.97 15.96
CA TYR A 115 -5.81 7.42 15.14
C TYR A 115 -6.02 7.06 13.67
N PRO A 116 -5.74 7.98 12.72
CA PRO A 116 -5.85 7.68 11.30
C PRO A 116 -4.89 6.53 10.92
N SER A 117 -5.34 5.65 10.04
CA SER A 117 -4.58 4.51 9.53
C SER A 117 -4.79 4.40 8.02
N HIS A 118 -3.71 4.22 7.27
CA HIS A 118 -3.73 4.21 5.82
C HIS A 118 -3.03 2.98 5.25
N LEU A 119 -3.65 2.31 4.29
CA LEU A 119 -3.07 1.19 3.54
C LEU A 119 -3.08 1.50 2.05
N ALA A 120 -1.91 1.55 1.41
CA ALA A 120 -1.81 1.74 -0.03
C ALA A 120 -1.34 0.49 -0.76
N PHE A 121 -1.93 0.26 -1.93
CA PHE A 121 -1.58 -0.81 -2.84
C PHE A 121 -1.29 -0.25 -4.23
N LEU A 122 -0.30 -0.82 -4.91
CA LEU A 122 -0.16 -0.66 -6.36
C LEU A 122 -1.26 -1.51 -7.03
N SER A 123 -2.27 -0.85 -7.60
CA SER A 123 -3.30 -1.54 -8.38
C SER A 123 -2.72 -2.03 -9.71
N ASP A 124 -3.41 -2.96 -10.37
CA ASP A 124 -3.03 -3.39 -11.72
C ASP A 124 -3.00 -2.21 -12.70
N THR A 125 -3.89 -1.24 -12.52
CA THR A 125 -3.90 0.03 -13.27
C THR A 125 -2.61 0.82 -13.01
N GLY A 126 -2.21 0.99 -11.75
CA GLY A 126 -0.95 1.66 -11.38
C GLY A 126 0.30 0.94 -11.89
N MET A 127 0.29 -0.40 -11.83
CA MET A 127 1.37 -1.21 -12.37
C MET A 127 1.46 -1.14 -13.89
N ASN A 128 0.33 -1.06 -14.59
CA ASN A 128 0.31 -0.92 -16.04
C ASN A 128 0.75 0.47 -16.49
N ARG A 129 0.32 1.53 -15.79
CA ARG A 129 0.84 2.88 -16.02
C ARG A 129 2.36 2.92 -15.81
N MET A 130 2.87 2.34 -14.73
CA MET A 130 4.31 2.24 -14.46
C MET A 130 5.09 1.53 -15.59
N LYS A 131 4.52 0.47 -16.18
CA LYS A 131 5.13 -0.20 -17.34
C LYS A 131 5.15 0.69 -18.58
N ASP A 132 4.06 1.41 -18.85
CA ASP A 132 3.94 2.34 -20.00
C ASP A 132 5.02 3.44 -19.91
N ILE A 133 5.22 4.01 -18.71
CA ILE A 133 6.22 5.07 -18.46
C ILE A 133 7.66 4.57 -18.57
N LEU A 134 7.93 3.33 -18.14
CA LEU A 134 9.26 2.71 -18.23
C LEU A 134 9.57 2.19 -19.64
N GLY A 135 8.73 2.45 -20.65
CA GLY A 135 8.90 1.99 -22.03
C GLY A 135 8.77 0.47 -22.18
N LYS A 136 8.03 -0.17 -21.26
CA LYS A 136 7.74 -1.62 -21.27
C LYS A 136 6.26 -1.93 -21.43
N GLY A 137 5.45 -0.92 -21.75
CA GLY A 137 4.06 -1.07 -22.11
C GLY A 137 3.89 -1.74 -23.47
N PRO A 138 2.74 -2.37 -23.75
CA PRO A 138 2.41 -2.78 -25.11
C PRO A 138 2.30 -1.55 -26.03
N ASP A 139 2.90 -1.62 -27.23
CA ASP A 139 2.75 -0.65 -28.33
C ASP A 139 1.34 -0.72 -28.94
N THR A 140 0.32 -0.54 -28.12
CA THR A 140 -1.06 -0.43 -28.58
C THR A 140 -1.53 0.99 -28.35
N HIS A 141 -1.73 1.72 -29.44
CA HIS A 141 -2.28 3.06 -29.41
C HIS A 141 -3.56 3.10 -28.57
N ARG A 142 -3.54 3.82 -27.45
CA ARG A 142 -4.75 4.20 -26.71
C ARG A 142 -5.43 5.37 -27.44
N CYS A 143 -5.87 5.13 -28.67
CA CYS A 143 -6.80 6.00 -29.36
C CYS A 143 -8.10 5.23 -29.56
N ARG A 144 -9.17 5.71 -28.91
CA ARG A 144 -10.56 5.45 -29.30
C ARG A 144 -11.22 6.79 -29.53
#